data_AF-A0A0C3CXH9-F1
#
_entry.id   AF-A0A0C3CXH9-F1
#
_cell.length_a   1.000
_cell.length_b   1.000
_cell.length_c   1.000
_cell.angle_alpha   90.00
_cell.angle_beta   90.00
_cell.angle_gamma   90.00
#
_symmetry.space_group_name_H-M   'P 1'
#
loop_
_entity.id
_entity.type
_entity.pdbx_description
1 polymer ?
#
loop_
_entity_poly.entity_id
_entity_poly.type
_entity_poly.pdbx_seq_one_letter_code
_entity_poly.pdbx_strand_id
1 'polypeptide(L)'
;EVVIKIAKSNANAATLLHKYQVLQELGESCGIPKALWLGCEGNFHIMVLKCFGPSLVDHFRECGQRFSLDTVTLLAAQLVSQ
;
A
#
# COMPACT_ATOMS: atom_id res chain seq x y z
N GLU A 1 -7.05 -1.17 -12.53
CA GLU A 1 -6.54 0.06 -11.90
C GLU A 1 -5.16 -0.13 -11.30
N VAL A 2 -4.41 0.97 -11.23
CA VAL A 2 -3.08 1.10 -10.62
C VAL A 2 -3.04 2.36 -9.76
N VAL A 3 -2.15 2.37 -8.78
CA VAL A 3 -1.85 3.57 -7.98
C VAL A 3 -0.47 4.08 -8.39
N ILE A 4 -0.38 5.38 -8.67
CA ILE A 4 0.88 6.04 -9.01
C ILE A 4 1.31 6.88 -7.81
N LYS A 5 2.47 6.55 -7.24
CA LYS A 5 3.06 7.30 -6.13
C LYS A 5 4.26 8.09 -6.65
N ILE A 6 4.22 9.40 -6.44
CA ILE A 6 5.21 10.34 -6.99
C ILE A 6 5.94 11.02 -5.83
N ALA A 7 7.26 11.11 -5.91
CA ALA A 7 8.11 11.82 -4.97
C ALA A 7 9.08 12.74 -5.70
N LYS A 8 9.31 13.95 -5.20
CA LYS A 8 10.36 14.84 -5.74
C LYS A 8 11.74 14.24 -5.46
N SER A 9 12.71 14.49 -6.34
CA SER A 9 14.12 14.09 -6.23
C SER A 9 14.85 14.83 -5.09
N ASN A 10 14.45 14.52 -3.86
CA ASN A 10 15.01 14.95 -2.58
C ASN A 10 14.94 13.78 -1.59
N ALA A 11 14.94 14.04 -0.28
CA ALA A 11 14.81 12.99 0.75
C ALA A 11 13.61 12.04 0.54
N ASN A 12 12.53 12.50 -0.12
CA ASN A 12 11.35 11.68 -0.41
C ASN A 12 11.62 10.62 -1.49
N ALA A 13 12.56 10.87 -2.41
CA ALA A 13 12.95 9.89 -3.43
C ALA A 13 13.61 8.67 -2.80
N ALA A 14 14.49 8.86 -1.81
CA ALA A 14 15.11 7.78 -1.06
C ALA A 14 14.04 6.92 -0.34
N THR A 15 13.02 7.56 0.23
CA THR A 15 11.89 6.86 0.87
C THR A 15 11.09 6.03 -0.14
N LEU A 16 10.88 6.54 -1.35
CA LEU A 16 10.14 5.83 -2.40
C LEU A 16 10.93 4.63 -2.94
N LEU A 17 12.24 4.80 -3.16
CA LEU A 17 13.13 3.73 -3.60
C LEU A 17 13.22 2.61 -2.56
N HIS A 18 13.40 2.97 -1.28
CA HIS A 18 13.44 1.99 -0.19
C HIS A 18 12.12 1.19 -0.13
N LYS A 19 10.96 1.84 -0.30
CA LYS A 19 9.67 1.14 -0.35
C LYS A 19 9.60 0.17 -1.52
N TYR A 20 10.08 0.57 -2.69
CA TYR A 20 10.13 -0.33 -3.84
C TYR A 20 11.02 -1.56 -3.58
N GLN A 21 12.20 -1.36 -2.99
CA GLN A 21 13.11 -2.46 -2.63
C GLN A 21 12.47 -3.44 -1.64
N VAL A 22 11.87 -2.93 -0.56
CA VAL A 22 11.15 -3.77 0.41
C VAL A 22 10.01 -4.55 -0.26
N LEU A 23 9.24 -3.91 -1.15
CA LEU A 23 8.16 -4.61 -1.88
C LEU A 23 8.68 -5.68 -2.86
N GLN A 24 9.85 -5.48 -3.47
CA GLN A 24 10.49 -6.50 -4.31
C GLN A 24 10.99 -7.68 -3.48
N GLU A 25 11.55 -7.43 -2.29
CA GLU A 25 12.03 -8.47 -1.37
C GLU A 25 10.88 -9.29 -0.77
N LEU A 26 9.76 -8.64 -0.42
CA LEU A 26 8.55 -9.31 0.07
C LEU A 26 7.83 -10.12 -1.03
N GLY A 27 8.16 -9.89 -2.30
CA GLY A 27 7.64 -10.64 -3.45
C GLY A 27 6.12 -10.57 -3.61
N GLU A 28 5.54 -11.65 -4.14
CA GLU A 28 4.09 -11.80 -4.31
C GLU A 28 3.44 -12.48 -3.08
N SER A 29 3.80 -12.01 -1.88
CA SER A 29 3.14 -12.44 -0.65
C SER A 29 1.68 -12.00 -0.65
N CYS A 30 0.81 -12.85 -0.08
CA CYS A 30 -0.60 -12.49 0.10
C CYS A 30 -0.70 -11.21 0.93
N GLY A 31 -1.66 -10.33 0.61
CA GLY A 31 -1.88 -9.07 1.34
C GLY A 31 -0.88 -7.94 1.04
N ILE A 32 0.22 -8.19 0.32
CA ILE A 32 1.22 -7.17 -0.03
C ILE A 32 1.00 -6.63 -1.45
N PRO A 33 1.06 -5.30 -1.68
CA PRO A 33 0.88 -4.73 -3.01
C PRO A 33 2.05 -5.09 -3.92
N LYS A 34 1.74 -5.58 -5.12
CA LYS A 34 2.75 -5.76 -6.17
C LYS A 34 3.22 -4.40 -6.70
N ALA A 35 4.52 -4.14 -6.58
CA ALA A 35 5.19 -3.06 -7.29
C ALA A 35 5.42 -3.46 -8.75
N LEU A 36 4.79 -2.72 -9.67
CA LEU A 36 4.81 -3.02 -11.09
C LEU A 36 5.98 -2.33 -11.79
N TRP A 37 6.35 -1.13 -11.33
CA TRP A 37 7.40 -0.34 -11.96
C TRP A 37 7.93 0.76 -11.02
N LEU A 38 9.19 1.12 -11.19
CA LEU A 38 9.82 2.29 -10.61
C LEU A 38 10.69 2.97 -11.66
N GLY A 39 10.63 4.30 -11.74
CA GLY A 39 11.54 5.08 -12.56
C GLY A 39 11.55 6.56 -12.17
N CYS A 40 12.21 7.35 -12.99
CA CYS A 40 12.41 8.78 -12.76
C CYS A 40 12.02 9.55 -14.02
N GLU A 41 11.24 10.62 -13.84
CA GLU A 41 10.86 11.57 -14.88
C GLU A 41 11.21 12.98 -14.40
N GLY A 42 12.21 13.59 -15.03
CA GLY A 42 12.76 14.89 -14.60
C GLY A 42 13.23 14.87 -13.15
N ASN A 43 12.59 15.70 -12.31
CA ASN A 43 12.91 15.81 -10.88
C ASN A 43 11.97 14.98 -9.98
N PHE A 44 11.36 13.92 -10.52
CA PHE A 44 10.42 13.09 -9.80
C PHE A 44 10.72 11.61 -9.95
N HIS A 45 10.68 10.89 -8.83
CA HIS A 45 10.62 9.44 -8.81
C HIS A 45 9.17 9.00 -8.78
N ILE A 46 8.85 8.01 -9.61
CA ILE A 46 7.49 7.54 -9.84
C ILE A 46 7.47 6.02 -9.62
N MET A 47 6.58 5.57 -8.76
CA MET A 47 6.33 4.16 -8.50
C MET A 47 4.90 3.80 -8.88
N VAL A 48 4.74 2.73 -9.65
CA VAL A 48 3.43 2.18 -10.04
C VAL A 48 3.17 0.91 -9.25
N LEU A 49 2.04 0.88 -8.55
CA LEU A 49 1.59 -0.22 -7.71
C LEU A 49 0.28 -0.78 -8.23
N LYS A 50 0.02 -2.07 -7.96
CA LYS A 50 -1.32 -2.61 -8.09
C LYS A 50 -2.26 -1.88 -7.12
N CYS A 51 -3.44 -1.49 -7.60
CA CYS A 51 -4.46 -0.85 -6.77
C CYS A 51 -5.11 -1.87 -5.82
N PHE A 52 -5.38 -1.45 -4.59
CA PHE A 52 -6.26 -2.14 -3.64
C PHE A 52 -7.61 -1.44 -3.56
N GLY A 53 -8.55 -2.08 -2.87
CA GLY A 53 -9.81 -1.46 -2.49
C GLY A 53 -9.64 -0.33 -1.46
N PRO A 54 -10.76 0.16 -0.91
CA PRO A 54 -10.79 1.20 0.12
C PRO A 54 -9.94 0.84 1.34
N SER A 55 -9.47 1.86 2.06
CA SER A 55 -8.77 1.62 3.31
C SER A 55 -9.73 1.16 4.41
N LEU A 56 -9.21 0.53 5.46
CA LEU A 56 -10.02 0.20 6.63
C LEU A 56 -10.65 1.45 7.27
N VAL A 57 -10.03 2.62 7.16
CA VAL A 57 -10.60 3.88 7.65
C VAL A 57 -11.82 4.29 6.84
N ASP A 58 -11.81 4.04 5.52
CA ASP A 58 -12.95 4.34 4.65
C ASP A 58 -14.12 3.40 4.98
N HIS A 59 -13.87 2.10 5.09
CA HIS A 59 -14.88 1.15 5.55
C HIS A 59 -15.38 1.44 6.97
N PHE A 60 -14.50 1.87 7.88
CA PHE A 60 -14.89 2.26 9.23
C PHE A 60 -15.84 3.46 9.22
N ARG A 61 -15.57 4.44 8.35
CA ARG A 61 -16.45 5.60 8.16
C ARG A 61 -17.79 5.21 7.55
N GLU A 62 -17.80 4.32 6.56
CA GLU A 62 -19.01 3.77 5.94
C GLU A 62 -19.90 3.04 6.97
N CYS A 63 -19.29 2.36 7.95
CA CYS A 63 -20.02 1.68 9.03
C CYS A 63 -20.38 2.60 10.22
N GLY A 64 -20.29 3.93 10.08
CA GLY A 64 -20.64 4.86 11.15
C GLY A 64 -19.64 4.82 12.33
N GLN A 65 -18.35 4.64 12.03
CA GLN A 65 -17.26 4.55 13.00
C GLN A 65 -17.42 3.40 14.00
N ARG A 66 -18.01 2.29 13.54
CA ARG A 66 -18.12 1.08 14.36
C ARG A 66 -18.11 -0.17 13.49
N PHE A 67 -17.24 -1.11 13.85
CA PHE A 67 -17.31 -2.47 13.33
C PHE A 67 -18.02 -3.41 14.31
N SER A 68 -18.60 -4.48 13.81
CA SER A 68 -19.09 -5.58 14.65
C SER A 68 -17.90 -6.37 15.22
N LEU A 69 -18.17 -7.15 16.27
CA LEU A 69 -17.15 -8.04 16.83
C LEU A 69 -16.62 -9.02 15.78
N ASP A 70 -17.51 -9.63 15.00
CA ASP A 70 -17.14 -10.58 13.95
C ASP A 70 -16.20 -9.96 12.91
N THR A 71 -16.49 -8.72 12.47
CA THR A 71 -15.61 -8.00 11.54
C THR A 71 -14.25 -7.73 12.16
N VAL A 72 -14.20 -7.29 13.43
CA VAL A 72 -12.92 -7.06 14.13
C VAL A 72 -12.13 -8.36 14.29
N THR A 73 -12.79 -9.47 14.62
CA THR A 73 -12.16 -10.79 14.76
C THR A 73 -11.58 -11.27 13.43
N LEU A 74 -12.31 -11.12 12.32
CA LEU A 74 -11.82 -11.48 10.99
C LEU A 74 -10.60 -10.62 10.58
N LEU A 75 -10.68 -9.30 10.79
CA LEU A 75 -9.57 -8.39 10.51
C LEU A 75 -8.34 -8.73 11.34
N ALA A 76 -8.50 -9.00 12.65
CA ALA A 76 -7.40 -9.38 13.52
C ALA A 76 -6.74 -10.69 13.07
N ALA A 77 -7.54 -11.68 12.70
CA ALA A 77 -7.02 -12.95 12.20
C ALA A 77 -6.17 -12.76 10.92
N GLN A 78 -6.64 -11.92 9.99
CA GLN A 78 -5.91 -11.62 8.75
C GLN A 78 -4.62 -10.83 9.01
N LEU A 79 -4.65 -9.81 9.87
CA LEU A 79 -3.50 -8.94 10.15
C LEU A 79 -2.37 -9.63 10.93
N VAL A 80 -2.67 -10.69 11.69
CA VAL A 80 -1.68 -11.44 12.48
C VAL A 80 -1.16 -12.66 11.74
N SER A 81 -1.99 -13.29 10.90
CA SER A 81 -1.62 -14.52 10.19
C SER A 81 -0.90 -14.27 8.85
N GLN A 82 -0.85 -13.01 8.41
CA GLN A 82 -0.10 -12.54 7.25
C GLN A 82 1.15 -11.81 7.73
#